data_AF-A0A1M5BVP6-F1
#
_entry.id   AF-A0A1M5BVP6-F1
#
_cell.length_a   1.000
_cell.length_b   1.000
_cell.length_c   1.000
_cell.angle_alpha   90.00
_cell.angle_beta   90.00
_cell.angle_gamma   90.00
#
_symmetry.space_group_name_H-M   'P 1'
#
loop_
_entity.id
_entity.type
_entity.pdbx_description
1 polymer ?
#
loop_
_entity_poly.entity_id
_entity_poly.type
_entity_poly.pdbx_seq_one_letter_code
_entity_poly.pdbx_strand_id
1 'polypeptide(L)'
;MKKVVLFIICAFTLSSCFNNRRETKSVQQTTTIDANDGTSTIHQLGIDSLKGDTLLLIKTIAENLIVVDNHLKFAITKDSFVSIGLSEHYYDRLMKDLKSANHMIDSTGLKNMDEILKKSYWDLYQKFGEPDRRP
;
A
#
# COMPACT_ATOMS: atom_id res chain seq x y z
N MET A 1 56.81 38.75 -12.50
CA MET A 1 56.29 37.37 -12.48
C MET A 1 55.55 37.19 -11.16
N LYS A 2 54.23 37.42 -11.22
CA LYS A 2 53.37 37.62 -10.05
C LYS A 2 52.50 36.39 -9.85
N LYS A 3 52.61 35.83 -8.65
CA LYS A 3 51.65 34.96 -7.99
C LYS A 3 50.26 35.60 -8.08
N VAL A 4 49.22 34.78 -8.25
CA VAL A 4 47.88 34.86 -7.61
C VAL A 4 46.96 33.95 -8.43
N VAL A 5 46.89 32.70 -7.99
CA VAL A 5 45.83 31.75 -8.31
C VAL A 5 44.84 31.86 -7.16
N LEU A 6 43.68 32.50 -7.38
CA LEU A 6 42.42 32.30 -6.62
C LEU A 6 41.34 33.24 -7.17
N PHE A 7 40.08 32.82 -7.10
CA PHE A 7 38.83 33.56 -7.42
C PHE A 7 38.24 33.38 -8.83
N ILE A 8 37.77 32.17 -9.14
CA ILE A 8 36.67 31.94 -10.10
C ILE A 8 35.69 30.90 -9.54
N ILE A 9 35.06 31.17 -8.39
CA ILE A 9 33.87 30.43 -7.88
C ILE A 9 32.97 31.39 -7.08
N CYS A 10 32.64 32.56 -7.62
CA CYS A 10 31.71 33.50 -6.96
C CYS A 10 30.77 34.24 -7.93
N ALA A 11 30.51 33.66 -9.10
CA ALA A 11 29.51 34.20 -10.01
C ALA A 11 28.70 33.04 -10.54
N PHE A 12 27.66 32.64 -9.83
CA PHE A 12 26.39 32.17 -10.38
C PHE A 12 25.40 31.99 -9.22
N THR A 13 24.17 32.44 -9.47
CA THR A 13 22.96 32.29 -8.63
C THR A 13 22.72 33.33 -7.51
N LEU A 14 22.74 34.61 -7.87
CA LEU A 14 21.74 35.57 -7.37
C LEU A 14 20.63 35.69 -8.43
N SER A 15 19.53 34.96 -8.26
CA SER A 15 18.23 35.22 -8.91
C SER A 15 17.18 34.29 -8.31
N SER A 16 16.36 34.80 -7.40
CA SER A 16 15.00 35.23 -7.77
C SER A 16 14.04 35.30 -6.57
N CYS A 17 13.45 36.48 -6.45
CA CYS A 17 12.05 36.72 -6.09
C CYS A 17 11.58 36.52 -4.63
N PHE A 18 11.63 37.64 -3.91
CA PHE A 18 10.49 38.16 -3.14
C PHE A 18 9.22 38.18 -4.01
N ASN A 19 8.09 37.60 -3.56
CA ASN A 19 6.77 38.25 -3.62
C ASN A 19 5.66 37.49 -2.87
N ASN A 20 5.00 38.20 -1.95
CA ASN A 20 3.60 38.11 -1.53
C ASN A 20 2.87 36.75 -1.52
N ARG A 21 2.71 36.15 -0.33
CA ARG A 21 1.53 35.32 -0.04
C ARG A 21 0.42 36.19 0.54
N ARG A 22 -0.53 36.58 -0.31
CA ARG A 22 -1.89 36.95 0.11
C ARG A 22 -2.62 35.69 0.54
N GLU A 23 -3.40 35.83 1.61
CA GLU A 23 -4.35 34.84 2.09
C GLU A 23 -5.32 34.41 0.98
N THR A 24 -5.72 33.13 0.99
CA THR A 24 -6.89 32.68 0.25
C THR A 24 -7.67 31.70 1.11
N LYS A 25 -8.74 32.22 1.72
CA LYS A 25 -9.94 31.46 2.04
C LYS A 25 -10.48 30.86 0.73
N SER A 26 -10.76 29.57 0.68
CA SER A 26 -11.78 28.99 -0.22
C SER A 26 -11.93 27.51 0.11
N VAL A 27 -13.02 27.08 0.74
CA VAL A 27 -14.28 26.68 0.09
C VAL A 27 -14.14 25.31 -0.59
N GLN A 28 -14.93 24.37 -0.06
CA GLN A 28 -15.33 23.11 -0.70
C GLN A 28 -15.53 23.31 -2.21
N GLN A 29 -14.94 22.44 -3.03
CA GLN A 29 -15.56 22.13 -4.31
C GLN A 29 -15.13 20.76 -4.83
N THR A 30 -16.13 19.89 -4.90
CA THR A 30 -16.22 18.75 -5.81
C THR A 30 -16.06 19.25 -7.24
N THR A 31 -15.09 18.74 -8.00
CA THR A 31 -15.21 18.73 -9.47
C THR A 31 -14.25 17.74 -10.14
N THR A 32 -14.87 16.78 -10.83
CA THR A 32 -14.50 16.22 -12.15
C THR A 32 -13.01 16.04 -12.48
N ILE A 33 -12.61 14.78 -12.54
CA ILE A 33 -11.29 14.30 -12.96
C ILE A 33 -11.14 14.50 -14.48
N ASP A 34 -10.18 15.35 -14.85
CA ASP A 34 -9.65 15.49 -16.20
C ASP A 34 -8.61 14.37 -16.43
N ALA A 35 -8.72 13.65 -17.55
CA ALA A 35 -8.04 12.37 -17.80
C ALA A 35 -6.58 12.52 -18.28
N ASN A 36 -5.85 13.56 -17.85
CA ASN A 36 -4.54 13.89 -18.42
C ASN A 36 -3.44 14.29 -17.42
N ASP A 37 -3.65 14.22 -16.11
CA ASP A 37 -2.54 14.43 -15.17
C ASP A 37 -1.92 13.09 -14.76
N GLY A 38 -0.66 12.89 -15.16
CA GLY A 38 0.16 11.70 -14.91
C GLY A 38 0.60 11.55 -13.46
N THR A 39 -0.28 11.86 -12.51
CA THR A 39 -0.09 11.60 -11.10
C THR A 39 -0.91 10.37 -10.72
N SER A 40 -0.23 9.23 -10.64
CA SER A 40 -0.79 8.02 -10.04
C SER A 40 -0.95 8.24 -8.53
N THR A 41 -1.98 8.97 -8.12
CA THR A 41 -2.44 8.97 -6.73
C THR A 41 -3.02 7.59 -6.46
N ILE A 42 -2.24 6.74 -5.79
CA ILE A 42 -2.73 5.51 -5.19
C ILE A 42 -3.70 5.93 -4.10
N HIS A 43 -4.99 6.01 -4.43
CA HIS A 43 -6.04 6.16 -3.45
C HIS A 43 -6.07 4.87 -2.63
N GLN A 44 -5.49 4.90 -1.44
CA GLN A 44 -5.72 3.88 -0.44
C GLN A 44 -7.19 4.01 -0.04
N LEU A 45 -8.06 3.24 -0.71
CA LEU A 45 -9.48 3.19 -0.42
C LEU A 45 -9.63 2.78 1.05
N GLY A 46 -10.07 3.71 1.89
CA GLY A 46 -10.48 3.38 3.25
C GLY A 46 -11.52 2.27 3.20
N ILE A 47 -11.42 1.32 4.14
CA ILE A 47 -12.26 0.11 4.16
C ILE A 47 -13.75 0.46 4.15
N ASP A 48 -14.13 1.63 4.67
CA ASP A 48 -15.51 2.11 4.74
C ASP A 48 -16.10 2.52 3.37
N SER A 49 -15.25 2.71 2.36
CA SER A 49 -15.66 2.99 0.98
C SER A 49 -15.87 1.70 0.15
N LEU A 50 -15.54 0.54 0.70
CA LEU A 50 -15.64 -0.73 -0.02
C LEU A 50 -17.08 -1.26 0.02
N LYS A 51 -17.57 -1.72 -1.13
CA LYS A 51 -18.93 -2.25 -1.29
C LYS A 51 -18.90 -3.57 -2.07
N GLY A 52 -19.89 -4.42 -1.83
CA GLY A 52 -20.11 -5.66 -2.58
C GLY A 52 -18.92 -6.62 -2.52
N ASP A 53 -18.55 -7.16 -3.69
CA ASP A 53 -17.54 -8.22 -3.86
C ASP A 53 -16.16 -7.85 -3.31
N THR A 54 -15.78 -6.56 -3.33
CA THR A 54 -14.47 -6.12 -2.82
C THR A 54 -14.38 -6.25 -1.30
N LEU A 55 -15.47 -5.97 -0.59
CA LEU A 55 -15.53 -6.15 0.86
C LEU A 55 -15.49 -7.64 1.22
N LEU A 56 -16.24 -8.47 0.48
CA LEU A 56 -16.22 -9.92 0.63
C LEU A 56 -14.82 -10.48 0.41
N LEU A 57 -14.14 -10.07 -0.67
CA LEU A 57 -12.78 -10.49 -1.00
C LEU A 57 -11.80 -10.15 0.13
N ILE A 58 -11.81 -8.91 0.62
CA ILE A 58 -10.91 -8.45 1.68
C ILE A 58 -11.17 -9.19 2.98
N LYS A 59 -12.45 -9.38 3.35
CA LYS A 59 -12.83 -10.18 4.51
C LYS A 59 -12.31 -11.61 4.40
N THR A 60 -12.58 -12.28 3.28
CA THR A 60 -12.13 -13.65 3.04
C THR A 60 -10.61 -13.77 3.09
N ILE A 61 -9.87 -12.79 2.56
CA ILE A 61 -8.41 -12.74 2.66
C ILE A 61 -7.97 -12.60 4.13
N ALA A 62 -8.52 -11.63 4.86
CA ALA A 62 -8.14 -11.37 6.25
C ALA A 62 -8.39 -12.57 7.18
N GLU A 63 -9.50 -13.29 7.00
CA GLU A 63 -9.85 -14.45 7.83
C GLU A 63 -8.97 -15.68 7.55
N ASN A 64 -8.51 -15.84 6.30
CA ASN A 64 -7.89 -17.08 5.82
C ASN A 64 -6.41 -16.95 5.45
N LEU A 65 -5.84 -15.75 5.49
CA LEU A 65 -4.39 -15.56 5.34
C LEU A 65 -3.70 -15.82 6.68
N ILE A 66 -2.81 -16.81 6.68
CA ILE A 66 -2.10 -17.28 7.87
C ILE A 66 -0.60 -17.35 7.61
N VAL A 67 0.19 -17.45 8.68
CA VAL A 67 1.63 -17.70 8.60
C VAL A 67 1.93 -19.14 9.04
N VAL A 68 2.68 -19.87 8.22
CA VAL A 68 3.17 -21.21 8.52
C VAL A 68 4.66 -21.25 8.18
N ASP A 69 5.49 -21.63 9.13
CA ASP A 69 6.96 -21.69 8.96
C ASP A 69 7.55 -20.39 8.38
N ASN A 70 7.10 -19.23 8.90
CA ASN A 70 7.49 -17.89 8.44
C ASN A 70 7.03 -17.52 7.02
N HIS A 71 6.18 -18.32 6.39
CA HIS A 71 5.62 -18.08 5.06
C HIS A 71 4.14 -17.76 5.10
N LEU A 72 3.69 -16.93 4.17
CA LEU A 72 2.29 -16.64 3.97
C LEU A 72 1.60 -17.82 3.29
N LYS A 73 0.46 -18.26 3.86
CA LYS A 73 -0.37 -19.33 3.30
C LYS A 73 -1.84 -18.91 3.33
N PHE A 74 -2.56 -19.28 2.30
CA PHE A 74 -4.01 -19.13 2.26
C PHE A 74 -4.69 -20.45 2.66
N ALA A 75 -5.56 -20.40 3.66
CA ALA A 75 -6.09 -21.59 4.32
C ALA A 75 -7.18 -22.33 3.52
N ILE A 76 -7.89 -21.62 2.64
CA ILE A 76 -9.01 -22.18 1.87
C ILE A 76 -8.62 -22.54 0.45
N THR A 77 -9.35 -23.50 -0.12
CA THR A 77 -9.16 -23.97 -1.50
C THR A 77 -9.82 -23.04 -2.51
N LYS A 78 -9.46 -23.19 -3.79
CA LYS A 78 -10.10 -22.49 -4.91
C LYS A 78 -11.61 -22.75 -4.96
N ASP A 79 -12.02 -24.00 -4.79
CA ASP A 79 -13.45 -24.38 -4.84
C ASP A 79 -14.23 -23.73 -3.69
N SER A 80 -13.66 -23.73 -2.47
CA SER A 80 -14.26 -23.03 -1.32
C SER A 80 -14.36 -21.53 -1.59
N PHE A 81 -13.32 -20.91 -2.15
CA PHE A 81 -13.31 -19.49 -2.49
C PHE A 81 -14.38 -19.13 -3.52
N VAL A 82 -14.54 -19.96 -4.56
CA VAL A 82 -15.58 -19.78 -5.59
C VAL A 82 -16.97 -20.02 -5.02
N SER A 83 -17.15 -20.99 -4.13
CA SER A 83 -18.44 -21.28 -3.49
C SER A 83 -18.96 -20.13 -2.62
N ILE A 84 -18.07 -19.26 -2.12
CA ILE A 84 -18.40 -18.05 -1.36
C ILE A 84 -18.91 -16.93 -2.30
N GLY A 85 -18.84 -17.12 -3.62
CA GLY A 85 -19.28 -16.17 -4.64
C GLY A 85 -18.17 -15.28 -5.18
N LEU A 86 -16.90 -15.56 -4.87
CA LEU A 86 -15.76 -14.82 -5.39
C LEU A 86 -15.26 -15.44 -6.70
N SER A 87 -14.91 -14.60 -7.68
CA SER A 87 -14.36 -15.07 -8.95
C SER A 87 -13.05 -15.83 -8.77
N GLU A 88 -12.92 -16.95 -9.48
CA GLU A 88 -11.68 -17.73 -9.50
C GLU A 88 -10.44 -16.93 -9.90
N HIS A 89 -10.61 -15.89 -10.71
CA HIS A 89 -9.51 -15.02 -11.16
C HIS A 89 -8.82 -14.32 -9.97
N TYR A 90 -9.57 -13.97 -8.92
CA TYR A 90 -9.00 -13.37 -7.72
C TYR A 90 -8.18 -14.39 -6.91
N TYR A 91 -8.62 -15.64 -6.88
CA TYR A 91 -7.87 -16.72 -6.22
C TYR A 91 -6.52 -16.93 -6.92
N ASP A 92 -6.54 -17.05 -8.25
CA ASP A 92 -5.32 -17.31 -9.03
C ASP A 92 -4.30 -16.17 -8.90
N ARG A 93 -4.78 -14.91 -8.89
CA ARG A 93 -3.94 -13.74 -8.64
C ARG A 93 -3.36 -13.76 -7.22
N LEU A 94 -4.20 -14.00 -6.20
CA LEU A 94 -3.76 -14.08 -4.81
C LEU A 94 -2.67 -15.13 -4.62
N MET A 95 -2.86 -16.34 -5.18
CA MET A 95 -1.86 -17.41 -5.06
C MET A 95 -0.54 -17.05 -5.74
N LYS A 96 -0.57 -16.33 -6.87
CA LYS A 96 0.64 -15.82 -7.53
C LYS A 96 1.36 -14.79 -6.65
N ASP A 97 0.61 -13.87 -6.05
CA ASP A 97 1.15 -12.82 -5.18
C ASP A 97 1.75 -13.43 -3.91
N LEU A 98 1.10 -14.42 -3.29
CA LEU A 98 1.64 -15.16 -2.15
C LEU A 98 2.93 -15.90 -2.48
N LYS A 99 3.01 -16.55 -3.64
CA LYS A 99 4.24 -17.19 -4.09
C LYS A 99 5.38 -16.19 -4.26
N SER A 100 5.09 -15.03 -4.85
CA SER A 100 6.08 -13.96 -5.03
C SER A 100 6.53 -13.37 -3.69
N ALA A 101 5.60 -13.15 -2.76
CA ALA A 101 5.89 -12.65 -1.43
C ALA A 101 6.75 -13.64 -0.64
N ASN A 102 6.43 -14.93 -0.67
CA ASN A 102 7.22 -15.98 -0.03
C ASN A 102 8.64 -16.07 -0.59
N HIS A 103 8.81 -15.99 -1.91
CA HIS A 103 10.14 -15.90 -2.50
C HIS A 103 10.91 -14.66 -2.03
N MET A 104 10.24 -13.52 -1.89
CA MET A 104 10.86 -12.32 -1.32
C MET A 104 11.27 -12.52 0.15
N ILE A 105 10.42 -13.15 0.95
CA ILE A 105 10.70 -13.46 2.37
C ILE A 105 11.98 -14.30 2.46
N ASP A 106 12.08 -15.37 1.67
CA ASP A 106 13.27 -16.23 1.62
C ASP A 106 14.52 -15.48 1.17
N SER A 107 14.44 -14.79 0.04
CA SER A 107 15.60 -14.11 -0.56
C SER A 107 16.14 -12.95 0.28
N THR A 108 15.28 -12.32 1.09
CA THR A 108 15.66 -11.24 1.99
C THR A 108 16.00 -11.71 3.40
N GLY A 109 15.75 -13.00 3.71
CA GLY A 109 15.94 -13.54 5.06
C GLY A 109 15.02 -12.91 6.10
N LEU A 110 13.86 -12.41 5.67
CA LEU A 110 12.93 -11.69 6.52
C LEU A 110 12.28 -12.66 7.52
N LYS A 111 12.25 -12.29 8.80
CA LYS A 111 11.78 -13.14 9.90
C LYS A 111 10.55 -12.52 10.56
N ASN A 112 9.91 -13.29 11.45
CA ASN A 112 8.77 -12.87 12.26
C ASN A 112 7.58 -12.43 11.41
N MET A 113 7.32 -13.16 10.32
CA MET A 113 6.21 -12.85 9.40
C MET A 113 4.86 -12.80 10.10
N ASP A 114 4.65 -13.57 11.18
CA ASP A 114 3.42 -13.55 11.97
C ASP A 114 3.16 -12.17 12.61
N GLU A 115 4.18 -11.59 13.24
CA GLU A 115 4.11 -10.24 13.83
C GLU A 115 3.90 -9.17 12.76
N ILE A 116 4.63 -9.28 11.65
CA ILE A 116 4.51 -8.36 10.52
C ILE A 116 3.10 -8.40 9.95
N LEU A 117 2.56 -9.60 9.71
CA LEU A 117 1.21 -9.77 9.17
C LEU A 117 0.16 -9.18 10.14
N LYS A 118 0.26 -9.50 11.44
CA LYS A 118 -0.64 -8.96 12.47
C LYS A 118 -0.62 -7.44 12.51
N LYS A 119 0.56 -6.83 12.43
CA LYS A 119 0.72 -5.37 12.47
C LYS A 119 0.23 -4.70 11.18
N SER A 120 0.58 -5.24 10.02
CA SER A 120 0.21 -4.68 8.72
C SER A 120 -1.29 -4.73 8.44
N TYR A 121 -1.98 -5.72 8.98
CA TYR A 121 -3.42 -5.90 8.79
C TYR A 121 -4.21 -5.75 10.09
N TRP A 122 -3.65 -5.06 11.09
CA TRP A 122 -4.26 -4.90 12.41
C TRP A 122 -5.70 -4.39 12.33
N ASP A 123 -5.94 -3.35 11.52
CA ASP A 123 -7.28 -2.77 11.35
C ASP A 123 -8.27 -3.75 10.71
N LEU A 124 -7.80 -4.61 9.80
CA LEU A 124 -8.63 -5.67 9.22
C LEU A 124 -8.91 -6.78 10.23
N TYR A 125 -7.94 -7.16 11.07
CA TYR A 125 -8.17 -8.14 12.13
C TYR A 125 -9.13 -7.62 13.19
N GLN A 126 -9.05 -6.35 13.57
CA GLN A 126 -10.03 -5.75 14.48
C GLN A 126 -11.44 -5.71 13.87
N LYS A 127 -11.55 -5.56 12.54
CA LYS A 127 -12.83 -5.43 11.84
C LYS A 127 -13.45 -6.77 11.41
N PHE A 128 -12.63 -7.76 11.07
CA PHE A 128 -13.05 -9.02 10.45
C PHE A 128 -12.43 -10.27 11.09
N GLY A 129 -11.35 -10.16 11.84
CA GLY A 129 -10.74 -11.28 12.55
C GLY A 129 -11.45 -11.55 13.88
N GLU A 130 -11.51 -12.82 14.29
CA GLU A 130 -11.98 -13.14 15.65
C GLU A 130 -11.03 -12.53 16.71
N PRO A 131 -11.57 -11.90 17.78
CA PRO A 131 -10.79 -11.16 18.78
C PRO A 131 -9.86 -12.01 19.67
N ASP A 132 -9.86 -13.33 19.49
CA ASP A 132 -9.13 -14.30 20.32
C ASP A 132 -7.74 -14.68 19.79
N ARG A 133 -7.30 -14.12 18.65
CA ARG A 133 -5.89 -14.23 18.19
C ARG A 133 -4.98 -13.16 18.80
N ARG A 134 -5.11 -12.90 20.11
CA ARG A 134 -4.16 -12.07 20.86
C ARG A 134 -2.90 -12.88 21.17
N PRO A 135 -1.71 -12.24 21.24
CA PRO A 135 -0.46 -12.91 21.62
C PRO A 135 -0.54 -13.55 23.01
#